data_AF-A0A935S3I3-F1
#
_entry.id   AF-A0A935S3I3-F1
#
_cell.length_a   1.000
_cell.length_b   1.000
_cell.length_c   1.000
_cell.angle_alpha   90.00
_cell.angle_beta   90.00
_cell.angle_gamma   90.00
#
_symmetry.space_group_name_H-M   'P 1'
#
loop_
_entity.id
_entity.type
_entity.pdbx_description
1 polymer ?
#
loop_
_entity_poly.entity_id
_entity_poly.type
_entity_poly.pdbx_seq_one_letter_code
_entity_poly.pdbx_strand_id
1 'polypeptide(L)'
;MAVPGAEAKFQLRPWFYSVLSMPDGSHPIVKNLGLVKMDYVSTIDTITAPGIKKTILLHSGRNTKVQPTPARLSFAMAMKKPNPQQFNNPYQPLSVLLEGTFNSVVEYRLPNALLNDPTFKYLDHGIKPSKMVIVADGDLAVNGIDYKTGNIMPLGYDMYTGRTFANKTFLLNCMNYLLDDEGLLQLRSRVVTLRLLDKKKTEMQRTKWQMMNVALPAALIFGFGILQFYMRRKKYSS
;
A
#
# COMPACT_ATOMS: atom_id res chain seq x y z
N MET A 1 -17.96 13.86 22.14
CA MET A 1 -17.73 14.52 23.43
C MET A 1 -18.49 13.71 24.47
N ALA A 2 -17.84 13.32 25.56
CA ALA A 2 -18.51 12.57 26.62
C ALA A 2 -19.37 13.53 27.47
N VAL A 3 -20.49 13.02 27.98
CA VAL A 3 -21.33 13.74 28.94
C VAL A 3 -20.55 13.90 30.25
N PRO A 4 -20.64 15.03 30.97
CA PRO A 4 -19.97 15.21 32.25
C PRO A 4 -20.29 14.06 33.22
N GLY A 5 -19.26 13.41 33.76
CA GLY A 5 -19.39 12.27 34.69
C GLY A 5 -19.32 10.87 34.06
N ALA A 6 -19.31 10.75 32.73
CA ALA A 6 -19.10 9.46 32.06
C ALA A 6 -17.63 9.28 31.64
N GLU A 7 -17.07 8.09 31.87
CA GLU A 7 -15.72 7.75 31.38
C GLU A 7 -15.65 7.95 29.86
N ALA A 8 -14.61 8.66 29.42
CA ALA A 8 -14.38 8.93 28.00
C ALA A 8 -14.09 7.61 27.25
N LYS A 9 -15.08 7.11 26.51
CA LYS A 9 -14.90 5.96 25.63
C LYS A 9 -14.23 6.40 24.33
N PHE A 10 -12.93 6.14 24.22
CA PHE A 10 -12.19 6.32 22.96
C PHE A 10 -12.53 5.18 22.00
N GLN A 11 -12.89 5.53 20.77
CA GLN A 11 -13.14 4.56 19.71
C GLN A 11 -12.23 4.85 18.51
N LEU A 12 -11.44 3.86 18.12
CA LEU A 12 -10.60 3.96 16.93
C LEU A 12 -11.48 4.03 15.67
N ARG A 13 -11.19 5.01 14.82
CA ARG A 13 -11.85 5.22 13.53
C ARG A 13 -10.81 5.08 12.40
N PRO A 14 -11.15 4.44 11.27
CA PRO A 14 -10.27 4.43 10.11
C PRO A 14 -9.97 5.84 9.65
N TRP A 15 -8.68 6.16 9.49
CA TRP A 15 -8.22 7.44 8.97
C TRP A 15 -7.79 7.28 7.52
N PHE A 16 -8.43 7.99 6.59
CA PHE A 16 -8.20 7.80 5.14
C PHE A 16 -6.82 8.24 4.67
N TYR A 17 -6.14 9.12 5.41
CA TYR A 17 -4.79 9.58 5.08
C TYR A 17 -3.69 8.74 5.74
N SER A 18 -4.07 7.70 6.49
CA SER A 18 -3.13 6.69 6.96
C SER A 18 -3.20 5.50 6.01
N VAL A 19 -2.33 5.50 5.02
CA VAL A 19 -2.33 4.56 3.91
C VAL A 19 -1.46 3.36 4.27
N LEU A 20 -2.02 2.17 4.10
CA LEU A 20 -1.25 0.93 4.17
C LEU A 20 -0.82 0.56 2.76
N SER A 21 0.43 0.89 2.44
CA SER A 21 1.04 0.60 1.16
C SER A 21 1.37 -0.88 1.02
N MET A 22 1.16 -1.39 -0.20
CA MET A 22 1.43 -2.78 -0.56
C MET A 22 2.71 -2.86 -1.40
N PRO A 23 3.56 -3.88 -1.19
CA PRO A 23 4.69 -4.15 -2.06
C PRO A 23 4.23 -4.59 -3.45
N ASP A 24 4.94 -4.12 -4.48
CA ASP A 24 4.69 -4.47 -5.87
C ASP A 24 5.79 -5.37 -6.45
N GLY A 25 5.37 -6.45 -7.10
CA GLY A 25 6.26 -7.37 -7.79
C GLY A 25 7.19 -8.20 -6.90
N SER A 26 8.32 -8.61 -7.49
CA SER A 26 9.27 -9.59 -6.94
C SER A 26 10.65 -9.00 -6.62
N HIS A 27 10.79 -7.67 -6.69
CA HIS A 27 12.07 -6.99 -6.49
C HIS A 27 12.64 -7.28 -5.09
N PRO A 28 13.96 -7.55 -4.93
CA PRO A 28 14.55 -7.93 -3.65
C PRO A 28 14.25 -6.96 -2.48
N ILE A 29 14.08 -5.67 -2.77
CA ILE A 29 13.72 -4.66 -1.76
C ILE A 29 12.38 -4.98 -1.09
N VAL A 30 11.38 -5.41 -1.86
CA VAL A 30 9.98 -5.54 -1.42
C VAL A 30 9.48 -6.97 -1.40
N LYS A 31 10.29 -7.92 -1.86
CA LYS A 31 9.97 -9.35 -1.82
C LYS A 31 9.69 -9.78 -0.38
N ASN A 32 8.53 -10.37 -0.17
CA ASN A 32 8.04 -10.81 1.15
C ASN A 32 7.91 -9.71 2.21
N LEU A 33 7.83 -8.45 1.78
CA LEU A 33 7.63 -7.33 2.69
C LEU A 33 6.17 -7.31 3.18
N GLY A 34 5.98 -6.95 4.44
CA GLY A 34 4.66 -6.65 4.98
C GLY A 34 4.09 -5.34 4.42
N LEU A 35 2.93 -4.92 4.94
CA LEU A 35 2.40 -3.60 4.64
C LEU A 35 3.33 -2.53 5.22
N VAL A 36 3.55 -1.47 4.44
CA VAL A 36 4.29 -0.28 4.87
C VAL A 36 3.28 0.82 5.17
N LYS A 37 3.31 1.37 6.37
CA LYS A 37 2.40 2.45 6.76
C LYS A 37 2.99 3.78 6.29
N MET A 38 2.17 4.61 5.67
CA MET A 38 2.51 5.95 5.23
C MET A 38 1.37 6.89 5.63
N ASP A 39 1.71 8.10 6.06
CA ASP A 39 0.75 9.10 6.50
C ASP A 39 0.81 10.31 5.56
N TYR A 40 -0.34 10.79 5.08
CA TYR A 40 -0.46 11.92 4.14
C TYR A 40 0.38 11.78 2.85
N VAL A 41 0.54 10.54 2.37
CA VAL A 41 1.36 10.20 1.20
C VAL A 41 0.84 10.81 -0.10
N SER A 42 1.77 11.26 -0.95
CA SER A 42 1.48 11.72 -2.32
C SER A 42 1.58 10.56 -3.33
N THR A 43 1.05 10.74 -4.53
CA THR A 43 1.24 9.78 -5.62
C THR A 43 2.46 10.14 -6.46
N ILE A 44 3.18 9.14 -6.95
CA ILE A 44 4.28 9.31 -7.89
C ILE A 44 3.78 8.98 -9.29
N ASP A 45 4.01 9.90 -10.23
CA ASP A 45 3.87 9.63 -11.66
C ASP A 45 5.25 9.57 -12.29
N THR A 46 5.44 8.66 -13.24
CA THR A 46 6.73 8.42 -13.88
C THR A 46 6.64 8.67 -15.38
N ILE A 47 7.57 9.47 -15.90
CA ILE A 47 7.72 9.68 -17.34
C ILE A 47 8.81 8.77 -17.92
N THR A 48 8.75 8.51 -19.21
CA THR A 48 9.81 7.82 -19.94
C THR A 48 11.08 8.68 -19.92
N ALA A 49 12.21 8.06 -19.57
CA ALA A 49 13.52 8.72 -19.62
C ALA A 49 14.53 7.73 -20.20
N PRO A 50 15.28 8.08 -21.27
CA PRO A 50 16.30 7.22 -21.84
C PRO A 50 17.35 6.83 -20.79
N GLY A 51 17.78 5.57 -20.80
CA GLY A 51 18.83 5.08 -19.89
C GLY A 51 18.41 4.90 -18.42
N ILE A 52 17.15 5.19 -18.04
CA ILE A 52 16.64 5.03 -16.67
C ILE A 52 15.51 4.00 -16.63
N LYS A 53 15.80 2.84 -16.04
CA LYS A 53 14.81 1.83 -15.69
C LYS A 53 14.07 2.25 -14.43
N LYS A 54 12.74 2.09 -14.44
CA LYS A 54 11.86 2.45 -13.32
C LYS A 54 11.12 1.22 -12.85
N THR A 55 11.22 0.92 -11.56
CA THR A 55 10.54 -0.21 -10.93
C THR A 55 9.67 0.33 -9.80
N ILE A 56 8.36 0.14 -9.88
CA ILE A 56 7.46 0.49 -8.78
C ILE A 56 7.72 -0.50 -7.63
N LEU A 57 7.97 0.03 -6.43
CA LEU A 57 8.24 -0.79 -5.24
C LEU A 57 7.00 -0.91 -4.36
N LEU A 58 6.28 0.20 -4.19
CA LEU A 58 5.16 0.31 -3.27
C LEU A 58 4.00 1.01 -3.99
N HIS A 59 2.79 0.48 -3.83
CA HIS A 59 1.57 1.09 -4.38
C HIS A 59 0.43 1.13 -3.36
N SER A 60 -0.55 2.00 -3.59
CA SER A 60 -1.78 2.04 -2.83
C SER A 60 -2.66 0.80 -3.05
N GLY A 61 -3.70 0.62 -2.26
CA GLY A 61 -4.69 -0.45 -2.50
C GLY A 61 -5.52 -0.25 -3.78
N ARG A 62 -6.41 -1.22 -4.05
CA ARG A 62 -7.38 -1.17 -5.16
C ARG A 62 -8.44 -0.07 -4.97
N ASN A 63 -8.86 0.18 -3.74
CA ASN A 63 -9.87 1.19 -3.43
C ASN A 63 -9.16 2.46 -2.95
N THR A 64 -8.62 3.23 -3.89
CA THR A 64 -7.88 4.47 -3.59
C THR A 64 -8.56 5.67 -4.23
N LYS A 65 -8.51 6.80 -3.51
CA LYS A 65 -8.95 8.12 -3.96
C LYS A 65 -7.75 9.05 -3.89
N VAL A 66 -7.42 9.69 -5.01
CA VAL A 66 -6.43 10.77 -5.05
C VAL A 66 -7.17 12.09 -4.85
N GLN A 67 -6.64 12.95 -4.01
CA GLN A 67 -7.20 14.27 -3.76
C GLN A 67 -6.18 15.36 -4.15
N PRO A 68 -6.55 16.32 -5.00
CA PRO A 68 -5.64 17.40 -5.38
C PRO A 68 -5.40 18.34 -4.20
N THR A 69 -4.21 18.95 -4.18
CA THR A 69 -3.83 19.97 -3.21
C THR A 69 -4.23 21.37 -3.70
N PRO A 70 -4.59 22.30 -2.79
CA PRO A 70 -4.73 22.12 -1.34
C PRO A 70 -6.03 21.40 -0.94
N ALA A 71 -5.97 20.56 0.07
CA ALA A 71 -7.10 19.82 0.61
C ALA A 71 -7.41 20.25 2.06
N ARG A 72 -8.66 20.60 2.36
CA ARG A 72 -9.08 20.86 3.75
C ARG A 72 -9.26 19.55 4.50
N LEU A 73 -8.46 19.32 5.54
CA LEU A 73 -8.59 18.17 6.42
C LEU A 73 -9.50 18.51 7.61
N SER A 74 -10.39 17.57 7.96
CA SER A 74 -11.26 17.70 9.13
C SER A 74 -11.46 16.34 9.78
N PHE A 75 -11.40 16.29 11.11
CA PHE A 75 -11.71 15.08 11.87
C PHE A 75 -13.14 14.58 11.66
N ALA A 76 -14.08 15.46 11.26
CA ALA A 76 -15.44 15.06 10.90
C ALA A 76 -15.47 14.06 9.73
N MET A 77 -14.43 14.01 8.90
CA MET A 77 -14.31 13.03 7.81
C MET A 77 -14.24 11.60 8.32
N ALA A 78 -13.62 11.35 9.48
CA ALA A 78 -13.55 10.02 10.10
C ALA A 78 -14.93 9.50 10.56
N MET A 79 -15.92 10.39 10.69
CA MET A 79 -17.28 10.04 11.08
C MET A 79 -18.21 9.83 9.87
N LYS A 80 -17.80 10.25 8.67
CA LYS A 80 -18.60 10.08 7.44
C LYS A 80 -18.33 8.72 6.81
N LYS A 81 -19.39 8.02 6.39
CA LYS A 81 -19.24 6.82 5.57
C LYS A 81 -18.64 7.20 4.21
N PRO A 82 -17.55 6.54 3.77
CA PRO A 82 -16.94 6.85 2.47
C PRO A 82 -17.89 6.45 1.34
N ASN A 83 -18.04 7.31 0.33
CA ASN A 83 -18.72 6.94 -0.90
C ASN A 83 -17.78 6.07 -1.75
N PRO A 84 -18.07 4.77 -1.98
CA PRO A 84 -17.19 3.87 -2.71
C PRO A 84 -16.90 4.28 -4.15
N GLN A 85 -17.80 5.05 -4.78
CA GLN A 85 -17.64 5.54 -6.15
C GLN A 85 -16.49 6.53 -6.29
N GLN A 86 -16.09 7.20 -5.20
CA GLN A 86 -14.98 8.14 -5.20
C GLN A 86 -13.60 7.46 -5.11
N PHE A 87 -13.54 6.15 -4.86
CA PHE A 87 -12.30 5.39 -4.72
C PHE A 87 -12.01 4.59 -6.00
N ASN A 88 -11.78 5.32 -7.08
CA ASN A 88 -11.68 4.82 -8.45
C ASN A 88 -10.26 4.89 -9.05
N ASN A 89 -9.23 5.19 -8.24
CA ASN A 89 -7.84 5.32 -8.69
C ASN A 89 -7.00 4.19 -8.08
N PRO A 90 -7.10 2.94 -8.57
CA PRO A 90 -6.40 1.80 -7.96
C PRO A 90 -4.88 1.90 -8.13
N TYR A 91 -4.14 1.21 -7.25
CA TYR A 91 -2.70 0.91 -7.40
C TYR A 91 -1.82 2.13 -7.73
N GLN A 92 -2.06 3.26 -7.07
CA GLN A 92 -1.27 4.46 -7.27
C GLN A 92 0.16 4.24 -6.75
N PRO A 93 1.21 4.53 -7.54
CA PRO A 93 2.59 4.37 -7.09
C PRO A 93 2.92 5.31 -5.92
N LEU A 94 3.55 4.77 -4.88
CA LEU A 94 3.96 5.51 -3.68
C LEU A 94 5.48 5.45 -3.45
N SER A 95 6.16 4.47 -4.04
CA SER A 95 7.63 4.42 -4.10
C SER A 95 8.11 3.79 -5.40
N VAL A 96 9.20 4.34 -5.94
CA VAL A 96 9.80 3.93 -7.21
C VAL A 96 11.32 3.82 -7.05
N LEU A 97 11.89 2.73 -7.54
CA LEU A 97 13.33 2.56 -7.77
C LEU A 97 13.68 3.01 -9.18
N LEU A 98 14.68 3.86 -9.30
CA LEU A 98 15.28 4.31 -10.54
C LEU A 98 16.69 3.71 -10.64
N GLU A 99 16.99 3.06 -11.76
CA GLU A 99 18.31 2.46 -12.03
C GLU A 99 18.80 2.93 -13.38
N GLY A 100 20.02 3.44 -13.46
CA GLY A 100 20.59 3.89 -14.73
C GLY A 100 21.60 5.01 -14.60
N THR A 101 21.86 5.70 -15.71
CA THR A 101 22.71 6.88 -15.75
C THR A 101 21.85 8.15 -15.71
N PHE A 102 22.13 9.04 -14.77
CA PHE A 102 21.36 10.27 -14.59
C PHE A 102 22.09 11.46 -15.21
N ASN A 103 21.32 12.36 -15.82
CA ASN A 103 21.82 13.63 -16.29
C ASN A 103 21.93 14.62 -15.12
N SER A 104 22.92 15.50 -15.21
CA SER A 104 23.13 16.56 -14.24
C SER A 104 22.07 17.66 -14.38
N VAL A 105 21.57 18.18 -13.26
CA VAL A 105 20.63 19.32 -13.26
C VAL A 105 21.21 20.56 -13.94
N VAL A 106 22.54 20.67 -13.96
CA VAL A 106 23.27 21.81 -14.55
C VAL A 106 23.74 21.53 -15.99
N GLU A 107 23.33 20.41 -16.60
CA GLU A 107 23.53 20.14 -18.03
C GLU A 107 23.02 21.32 -18.87
N TYR A 108 23.91 21.86 -19.72
CA TYR A 108 23.70 23.05 -20.55
C TYR A 108 23.38 24.36 -19.80
N ARG A 109 23.59 24.43 -18.48
CA ARG A 109 23.31 25.64 -17.67
C ARG A 109 24.55 26.36 -17.16
N LEU A 110 25.73 25.78 -17.36
CA LEU A 110 26.97 26.36 -16.86
C LEU A 110 27.55 27.40 -17.82
N PRO A 111 28.07 28.53 -17.30
CA PRO A 111 28.77 29.51 -18.10
C PRO A 111 30.10 28.96 -18.63
N ASN A 112 30.50 29.40 -19.83
CA ASN A 112 31.76 29.01 -20.47
C ASN A 112 33.00 29.25 -19.60
N ALA A 113 32.97 30.27 -18.73
CA ALA A 113 34.06 30.55 -17.80
C ALA A 113 34.36 29.37 -16.85
N LEU A 114 33.33 28.64 -16.41
CA LEU A 114 33.49 27.46 -15.56
C LEU A 114 33.85 26.21 -16.37
N LEU A 115 33.30 26.07 -17.57
CA LEU A 115 33.60 24.93 -18.46
C LEU A 115 35.05 24.95 -18.97
N ASN A 116 35.62 26.15 -19.11
CA ASN A 116 37.00 26.33 -19.57
C ASN A 116 38.02 26.36 -18.42
N ASP A 117 37.58 26.28 -17.16
CA ASP A 117 38.47 26.22 -15.99
C ASP A 117 38.97 24.78 -15.79
N PRO A 118 40.28 24.51 -15.95
CA PRO A 118 40.84 23.16 -15.80
C PRO A 118 40.76 22.61 -14.37
N THR A 119 40.50 23.45 -13.36
CA THR A 119 40.29 23.03 -11.98
C THR A 119 38.85 22.61 -11.70
N PHE A 120 37.90 23.00 -12.55
CA PHE A 120 36.48 22.73 -12.38
C PHE A 120 36.10 21.38 -13.01
N LYS A 121 35.99 20.35 -12.18
CA LYS A 121 35.56 19.01 -12.61
C LYS A 121 34.05 18.94 -12.74
N TYR A 122 33.58 19.23 -13.95
CA TYR A 122 32.17 19.12 -14.32
C TYR A 122 31.81 17.70 -14.81
N LEU A 123 30.64 17.22 -14.40
CA LEU A 123 30.01 16.01 -14.95
C LEU A 123 28.61 16.38 -15.45
N ASP A 124 28.41 16.22 -16.75
CA ASP A 124 27.16 16.40 -17.47
C ASP A 124 26.21 15.24 -17.28
N HIS A 125 26.74 14.02 -17.20
CA HIS A 125 26.00 12.81 -16.88
C HIS A 125 26.79 11.88 -15.95
N GLY A 126 26.07 10.98 -15.29
CA GLY A 126 26.67 9.95 -14.44
C GLY A 126 27.56 9.01 -15.24
N ILE A 127 28.85 8.94 -14.88
CA ILE A 127 29.84 8.05 -15.54
C ILE A 127 29.49 6.57 -15.31
N LYS A 128 28.92 6.25 -14.15
CA LYS A 128 28.52 4.88 -13.77
C LYS A 128 27.02 4.83 -13.55
N PRO A 129 26.37 3.69 -13.85
CA PRO A 129 24.99 3.45 -13.42
C PRO A 129 24.87 3.63 -11.91
N SER A 130 23.83 4.35 -11.48
CA SER A 130 23.49 4.52 -10.09
C SER A 130 22.03 4.14 -9.84
N LYS A 131 21.70 3.99 -8.56
CA LYS A 131 20.38 3.59 -8.09
C LYS A 131 19.81 4.70 -7.21
N MET A 132 18.52 4.99 -7.33
CA MET A 132 17.82 5.97 -6.50
C MET A 132 16.44 5.45 -6.13
N VAL A 133 16.10 5.48 -4.84
CA VAL A 133 14.75 5.16 -4.37
C VAL A 133 14.02 6.45 -4.02
N ILE A 134 12.86 6.66 -4.62
CA ILE A 134 11.96 7.78 -4.34
C ILE A 134 10.78 7.25 -3.53
N VAL A 135 10.41 7.96 -2.48
CA VAL A 135 9.28 7.67 -1.59
C VAL A 135 8.45 8.94 -1.45
N ALA A 136 7.13 8.83 -1.61
CA ALA A 136 6.23 9.98 -1.59
C ALA A 136 5.75 10.42 -0.19
N ASP A 137 6.39 9.90 0.86
CA ASP A 137 6.12 10.20 2.26
C ASP A 137 7.45 10.45 2.99
N GLY A 138 7.59 11.64 3.58
CA GLY A 138 8.77 12.04 4.35
C GLY A 138 8.78 11.47 5.78
N ASP A 139 7.62 11.11 6.32
CA ASP A 139 7.48 10.61 7.69
C ASP A 139 7.69 9.09 7.79
N LEU A 140 7.88 8.40 6.65
CA LEU A 140 8.07 6.95 6.59
C LEU A 140 9.25 6.45 7.46
N ALA A 141 10.27 7.29 7.66
CA ALA A 141 11.47 7.00 8.44
C ALA A 141 11.42 7.55 9.88
N VAL A 142 10.30 8.10 10.33
CA VAL A 142 10.16 8.72 11.65
C VAL A 142 9.71 7.70 12.69
N ASN A 143 10.45 7.63 13.80
CA ASN A 143 10.03 6.87 14.98
C ASN A 143 8.99 7.66 15.77
N GLY A 144 7.90 7.00 16.18
CA GLY A 144 6.95 7.59 17.12
C GLY A 144 7.54 7.65 18.54
N ILE A 145 7.00 8.54 19.36
CA ILE A 145 7.36 8.69 20.77
C ILE A 145 6.13 8.39 21.62
N ASP A 146 6.28 7.56 22.64
CA ASP A 146 5.26 7.44 23.67
C ASP A 146 5.40 8.61 24.65
N TYR A 147 4.56 9.62 24.50
CA TYR A 147 4.58 10.82 25.35
C TYR A 147 4.26 10.53 26.83
N LYS A 148 3.70 9.37 27.19
CA LYS A 148 3.47 9.01 28.60
C LYS A 148 4.73 8.54 29.29
N THR A 149 5.56 7.76 28.58
CA THR A 149 6.77 7.15 29.14
C THR A 149 8.05 7.84 28.69
N GLY A 150 7.99 8.70 27.67
CA GLY A 150 9.15 9.33 27.02
C GLY A 150 9.94 8.40 26.10
N ASN A 151 9.52 7.15 25.93
CA ASN A 151 10.27 6.15 25.18
C ASN A 151 10.08 6.30 23.66
N ILE A 152 11.18 6.10 22.92
CA ILE A 152 11.17 6.03 21.46
C ILE A 152 10.64 4.67 21.04
N MET A 153 9.60 4.65 20.21
CA MET A 153 9.00 3.43 19.70
C MET A 153 9.80 2.88 18.51
N PRO A 154 9.79 1.55 18.29
CA PRO A 154 10.36 0.97 17.08
C PRO A 154 9.73 1.55 15.81
N LEU A 155 10.54 1.74 14.76
CA LEU A 155 10.06 2.29 13.50
C LEU A 155 8.99 1.38 12.87
N GLY A 156 7.86 1.98 12.48
CA GLY A 156 6.70 1.27 11.95
C GLY A 156 5.74 0.73 13.01
N TYR A 157 6.01 0.91 14.31
CA TYR A 157 5.05 0.55 15.35
C TYR A 157 3.90 1.56 15.46
N ASP A 158 2.67 1.07 15.43
CA ASP A 158 1.46 1.86 15.61
C ASP A 158 0.85 1.60 17.00
N MET A 159 0.96 2.60 17.88
CA MET A 159 0.48 2.55 19.27
C MET A 159 -1.03 2.33 19.41
N TYR A 160 -1.82 2.73 18.40
CA TYR A 160 -3.27 2.63 18.48
C TYR A 160 -3.74 1.22 18.12
N THR A 161 -3.07 0.58 17.17
CA THR A 161 -3.42 -0.78 16.74
C THR A 161 -2.58 -1.87 17.40
N GLY A 162 -1.49 -1.51 18.06
CA GLY A 162 -0.50 -2.43 18.64
C GLY A 162 0.26 -3.24 17.58
N ARG A 163 0.27 -2.78 16.32
CA ARG A 163 0.86 -3.51 15.19
C ARG A 163 2.16 -2.85 14.74
N THR A 164 3.14 -3.67 14.39
CA THR A 164 4.38 -3.22 13.73
C THR A 164 4.28 -3.46 12.23
N PHE A 165 4.38 -2.39 11.46
CA PHE A 165 4.45 -2.40 10.00
C PHE A 165 5.88 -2.56 9.49
N ALA A 166 6.02 -2.83 8.20
CA ALA A 166 7.30 -3.19 7.59
C ALA A 166 8.20 -1.98 7.23
N ASN A 167 7.91 -0.78 7.73
CA ASN A 167 8.67 0.46 7.46
C ASN A 167 10.18 0.29 7.69
N LYS A 168 10.56 -0.24 8.86
CA LYS A 168 11.98 -0.50 9.18
C LYS A 168 12.62 -1.46 8.18
N THR A 169 11.95 -2.57 7.88
CA THR A 169 12.45 -3.58 6.96
C THR A 169 12.59 -3.03 5.55
N PHE A 170 11.62 -2.21 5.09
CA PHE A 170 11.67 -1.56 3.80
C PHE A 170 12.90 -0.66 3.64
N LEU A 171 13.15 0.22 4.62
CA LEU A 171 14.30 1.12 4.59
C LEU A 171 15.63 0.37 4.64
N LEU A 172 15.75 -0.66 5.49
CA LEU A 172 16.94 -1.50 5.54
C LEU A 172 17.17 -2.22 4.22
N ASN A 173 16.11 -2.72 3.59
CA ASN A 173 16.22 -3.37 2.29
C ASN A 173 16.62 -2.38 1.18
N CYS A 174 16.08 -1.16 1.21
CA CYS A 174 16.51 -0.09 0.29
C CYS A 174 17.99 0.22 0.47
N MET A 175 18.43 0.47 1.71
CA MET A 175 19.83 0.79 2.02
C MET A 175 20.78 -0.31 1.56
N ASN A 176 20.50 -1.57 1.91
CA ASN A 176 21.31 -2.71 1.49
C ASN A 176 21.38 -2.83 -0.05
N TYR A 177 20.27 -2.58 -0.73
CA TYR A 177 20.22 -2.64 -2.19
C TYR A 177 21.00 -1.51 -2.87
N LEU A 178 20.95 -0.31 -2.28
CA LEU A 178 21.66 0.88 -2.77
C LEU A 178 23.17 0.82 -2.50
N LEU A 179 23.59 0.06 -1.49
CA LEU A 179 25.00 -0.14 -1.13
C LEU A 179 25.59 -1.44 -1.73
N ASP A 180 24.90 -2.06 -2.70
CA ASP A 180 25.34 -3.28 -3.41
C ASP A 180 25.53 -4.55 -2.54
N ASP A 181 24.84 -4.66 -1.40
CA ASP A 181 24.78 -5.89 -0.58
C ASP A 181 23.71 -6.88 -1.09
N GLU A 182 23.63 -7.10 -2.40
CA GLU A 182 22.54 -7.87 -3.04
C GLU A 182 22.48 -9.34 -2.58
N GLY A 183 23.63 -9.95 -2.25
CA GLY A 183 23.72 -11.34 -1.81
C GLY A 183 22.98 -11.62 -0.50
N LEU A 184 22.96 -10.67 0.44
CA LEU A 184 22.29 -10.83 1.74
C LEU A 184 20.77 -10.68 1.65
N LEU A 185 20.26 -9.90 0.67
CA LEU A 185 18.83 -9.69 0.49
C LEU A 185 18.13 -10.93 -0.07
N GLN A 186 18.77 -11.66 -0.99
CA GLN A 186 18.19 -12.83 -1.62
C GLN A 186 18.01 -14.02 -0.66
N LEU A 187 18.82 -14.10 0.40
CA LEU A 187 18.80 -15.18 1.39
C LEU A 187 17.64 -15.08 2.40
N ARG A 188 16.93 -13.94 2.47
CA ARG A 188 15.78 -13.73 3.36
C ARG A 188 14.49 -14.31 2.74
N SER A 189 14.40 -15.63 2.68
CA SER A 189 13.37 -16.39 1.94
C SER A 189 12.10 -16.76 2.74
N ARG A 190 11.65 -15.96 3.71
CA ARG A 190 10.35 -16.24 4.35
C ARG A 190 9.20 -15.61 3.55
N VAL A 191 8.51 -16.42 2.74
CA VAL A 191 7.30 -16.01 2.01
C VAL A 191 6.14 -15.81 2.97
N VAL A 192 5.73 -14.56 3.19
CA VAL A 192 4.48 -14.23 3.90
C VAL A 192 3.44 -13.87 2.84
N THR A 193 2.59 -14.83 2.46
CA THR A 193 1.47 -14.53 1.55
C THR A 193 0.40 -13.75 2.33
N LEU A 194 0.26 -12.45 2.05
CA LEU A 194 -0.82 -11.64 2.60
C LEU A 194 -2.15 -12.04 1.95
N ARG A 195 -2.94 -12.88 2.63
CA ARG A 195 -4.32 -13.22 2.23
C ARG A 195 -5.30 -12.22 2.84
N LEU A 196 -5.28 -10.98 2.36
CA LEU A 196 -6.23 -9.97 2.81
C LEU A 196 -7.63 -10.33 2.30
N LEU A 197 -8.58 -10.50 3.21
CA LEU A 197 -9.99 -10.68 2.87
C LEU A 197 -10.55 -9.36 2.35
N ASP A 198 -11.06 -9.35 1.11
CA ASP A 198 -11.74 -8.19 0.53
C ASP A 198 -13.12 -8.01 1.18
N LYS A 199 -13.12 -7.30 2.32
CA LYS A 199 -14.33 -7.03 3.11
C LYS A 199 -15.39 -6.25 2.30
N LYS A 200 -14.98 -5.45 1.31
CA LYS A 200 -15.90 -4.69 0.46
C LYS A 200 -16.62 -5.61 -0.52
N LYS A 201 -15.89 -6.53 -1.15
CA LYS A 201 -16.50 -7.55 -2.02
C LYS A 201 -17.51 -8.40 -1.23
N THR A 202 -17.18 -8.77 0.01
CA THR A 202 -18.12 -9.53 0.86
C THR A 202 -19.36 -8.74 1.24
N GLU A 203 -19.25 -7.42 1.44
CA GLU A 203 -20.40 -6.56 1.77
C GLU A 203 -21.31 -6.32 0.55
N MET A 204 -20.73 -5.96 -0.60
CA MET A 204 -21.48 -5.73 -1.83
C MET A 204 -22.20 -6.99 -2.32
N GLN A 205 -21.57 -8.16 -2.20
CA GLN A 205 -22.15 -9.42 -2.65
C GLN A 205 -22.97 -10.13 -1.57
N ARG A 206 -23.12 -9.52 -0.38
CA ARG A 206 -23.75 -10.15 0.79
C ARG A 206 -25.12 -10.73 0.47
N THR A 207 -26.00 -9.94 -0.17
CA THR A 207 -27.36 -10.38 -0.52
C THR A 207 -27.34 -11.53 -1.52
N LYS A 208 -26.44 -11.50 -2.51
CA LYS A 208 -26.26 -12.58 -3.49
C LYS A 208 -25.85 -13.89 -2.81
N TRP A 209 -24.83 -13.84 -1.94
CA TRP A 209 -24.34 -15.02 -1.21
C TRP A 209 -25.36 -15.53 -0.18
N GLN A 210 -26.09 -14.64 0.49
CA GLN A 210 -27.17 -15.00 1.40
C GLN A 210 -28.32 -15.70 0.66
N MET A 211 -28.80 -15.14 -0.45
CA MET A 211 -29.85 -15.79 -1.26
C MET A 211 -29.39 -17.15 -1.77
N MET A 212 -28.15 -17.27 -2.25
CA MET A 212 -27.65 -18.55 -2.74
C MET A 212 -27.59 -19.61 -1.62
N ASN A 213 -27.10 -19.25 -0.43
CA ASN A 213 -26.99 -20.19 0.69
C ASN A 213 -28.34 -20.55 1.32
N VAL A 214 -29.39 -19.73 1.14
CA VAL A 214 -30.75 -20.01 1.63
C VAL A 214 -31.58 -20.76 0.58
N ALA A 215 -31.51 -20.32 -0.68
CA ALA A 215 -32.31 -20.90 -1.75
C ALA A 215 -31.78 -22.27 -2.20
N LEU A 216 -30.46 -22.48 -2.21
CA LEU A 216 -29.87 -23.73 -2.68
C LEU A 216 -30.28 -24.95 -1.83
N PRO A 217 -30.21 -24.92 -0.47
CA PRO A 217 -30.68 -26.05 0.34
C PRO A 217 -32.20 -26.28 0.21
N ALA A 218 -32.99 -25.22 0.18
CA ALA A 218 -34.44 -25.33 0.00
C ALA A 218 -34.79 -25.96 -1.36
N ALA A 219 -34.14 -25.51 -2.44
CA ALA A 219 -34.32 -26.08 -3.77
C ALA A 219 -33.91 -27.55 -3.83
N LEU A 220 -32.85 -27.96 -3.13
CA LEU A 220 -32.46 -29.37 -3.02
C LEU A 220 -33.55 -30.20 -2.33
N ILE A 221 -34.13 -29.73 -1.22
CA ILE A 221 -35.21 -30.43 -0.51
C ILE A 221 -36.45 -30.57 -1.41
N PHE A 222 -36.88 -29.48 -2.05
CA PHE A 222 -38.00 -29.52 -2.99
C PHE A 222 -37.73 -30.44 -4.17
N GLY A 223 -36.52 -30.41 -4.72
CA GLY A 223 -36.08 -31.30 -5.79
C GLY A 223 -36.17 -32.78 -5.38
N PHE A 224 -35.64 -33.14 -4.21
CA PHE A 224 -35.76 -34.49 -3.66
C PHE A 224 -37.22 -34.90 -3.43
N GLY A 225 -38.05 -33.98 -2.93
CA GLY A 225 -39.49 -34.22 -2.72
C GLY A 225 -40.24 -34.52 -4.03
N ILE A 226 -40.00 -33.74 -5.08
CA ILE A 226 -40.60 -33.96 -6.41
C ILE A 226 -40.12 -35.29 -7.01
N LEU A 227 -38.82 -35.58 -6.88
CA LEU A 227 -38.22 -36.79 -7.43
C LEU A 227 -38.78 -38.04 -6.74
N GLN A 228 -38.93 -38.01 -5.41
CA GLN A 228 -39.64 -39.04 -4.63
C GLN A 228 -41.11 -39.18 -5.03
N PHE A 229 -41.84 -38.06 -5.18
CA PHE A 229 -43.24 -38.08 -5.60
C PHE A 229 -43.41 -38.72 -6.98
N TYR A 230 -42.55 -38.38 -7.93
CA TYR A 230 -42.58 -38.93 -9.28
C TYR A 230 -42.24 -40.43 -9.30
N MET A 231 -41.21 -40.85 -8.55
CA MET A 231 -40.87 -42.27 -8.39
C MET A 231 -42.00 -43.07 -7.73
N ARG A 232 -42.63 -42.52 -6.69
CA ARG A 232 -43.73 -43.17 -5.99
C ARG A 232 -44.95 -43.32 -6.90
N ARG A 233 -45.30 -42.28 -7.67
CA ARG A 233 -46.40 -42.33 -8.63
C ARG A 233 -46.16 -43.38 -9.73
N LYS A 234 -44.91 -43.60 -10.15
CA LYS A 234 -44.56 -44.63 -11.14
C LYS A 234 -44.56 -46.07 -10.58
N LYS A 235 -44.36 -46.23 -9.26
CA LYS A 235 -44.26 -47.55 -8.59
C LYS A 235 -45.59 -48.04 -7.99
N TYR A 236 -46.50 -47.13 -7.64
CA TYR A 236 -47.77 -47.45 -6.95
C TYR A 236 -49.02 -47.05 -7.74
N SER A 237 -48.87 -46.59 -8.99
CA SER A 237 -49.99 -46.40 -9.92
C SER A 237 -50.05 -47.60 -10.88
N SER A 238 -50.42 -48.75 -10.34
CA SER A 238 -51.01 -49.90 -11.06
C SER A 238 -52.32 -50.23 -10.39
#